data_AF-A0A1Y5IAK4-F1
#
_entry.id   AF-A0A1Y5IAK4-F1
#
_cell.length_a   1.000
_cell.length_b   1.000
_cell.length_c   1.000
_cell.angle_alpha   90.00
_cell.angle_beta   90.00
_cell.angle_gamma   90.00
#
_symmetry.space_group_name_H-M   'P 1'
#
loop_
_entity.id
_entity.type
_entity.pdbx_description
1 polymer ?
#
loop_
_entity_poly.entity_id
_entity_poly.type
_entity_poly.pdbx_seq_one_letter_code
_entity_poly.pdbx_strand_id
1 'polypeptide(L)'
;MDVDAVSCAANESMRRVRVGESERQRTLHALAGEELEREMASAERARTGGCAMTSGCRLPARRIMHVVGPRYAEKYATAAENALCHCYVALLSKCVEECKARTVACTSPCLENKKYPTDKAAMVAARTIRRFLERWQSKFDAIVVCVEEEALEPYLEAFTVYFPRNDAESAYSEAILKGQPEFNEYGEPILAERRLRIDARPGRLSSASDFNKTTGVKLDDECDDAVVPAVSSVFMSMNVDPETRRMREKIIREDETDWWADEGTPKDDSLTCADTRAIEDEQTRRENLLKRAESDDVSDVSDMKAIYLEDRRDYIGRRVVVAVAAYLERLIKAGEEERLLVHVTKELKGVTTNARGYVIVYHHAGGAYGAPPSLDFIRKLYIALGPQHRDTLKCVFVVHPTSILKAAIWAMDMLQMESRLFNKVEYVDTVCDLRDYVRLEGVNEALQVPEHVEEYERDCVLQKSKSMWL
;
A
#
# COMPACT_ATOMS: atom_id res chain seq x y z
N MET A 1 14.76 25.34 -3.98
CA MET A 1 15.60 25.90 -2.89
C MET A 1 16.91 25.15 -2.87
N ASP A 2 18.03 25.86 -2.71
CA ASP A 2 19.35 25.24 -2.54
C ASP A 2 19.54 24.88 -1.06
N VAL A 3 19.30 23.61 -0.74
CA VAL A 3 19.33 23.04 0.63
C VAL A 3 19.88 21.62 0.57
N ASP A 4 20.41 21.08 1.67
CA ASP A 4 20.94 19.72 1.67
C ASP A 4 19.84 18.67 1.44
N ALA A 5 18.68 18.83 2.08
CA ALA A 5 17.57 17.90 1.96
C ALA A 5 16.22 18.62 1.79
N VAL A 6 15.37 18.08 0.94
CA VAL A 6 13.98 18.53 0.78
C VAL A 6 13.03 17.38 1.07
N SER A 7 11.96 17.65 1.83
CA SER A 7 10.92 16.65 2.07
C SER A 7 9.90 16.60 0.92
N CYS A 8 9.34 15.43 0.67
CA CYS A 8 8.24 15.20 -0.23
C CYS A 8 7.20 14.32 0.47
N ALA A 9 5.91 14.68 0.43
CA ALA A 9 4.88 13.75 0.92
C ALA A 9 4.69 12.60 -0.07
N ALA A 10 4.73 11.38 0.44
CA ALA A 10 4.60 10.16 -0.35
C ALA A 10 3.43 9.29 0.15
N ASN A 11 3.13 8.26 -0.63
CA ASN A 11 2.23 7.17 -0.28
C ASN A 11 3.02 5.90 0.08
N GLU A 12 2.39 4.90 0.69
CA GLU A 12 3.07 3.66 1.09
C GLU A 12 3.65 2.88 -0.10
N SER A 13 3.15 3.15 -1.31
CA SER A 13 3.64 2.49 -2.53
C SER A 13 4.98 3.03 -3.03
N MET A 14 5.44 4.19 -2.52
CA MET A 14 6.67 4.88 -2.98
C MET A 14 6.71 5.03 -4.50
N ARG A 15 5.58 5.38 -5.11
CA ARG A 15 5.46 5.64 -6.54
C ARG A 15 5.14 7.11 -6.80
N ARG A 16 5.16 7.50 -8.08
CA ARG A 16 4.74 8.83 -8.52
C ARG A 16 3.36 9.16 -7.95
N VAL A 17 3.24 10.36 -7.40
CA VAL A 17 1.98 10.91 -6.88
C VAL A 17 1.00 11.08 -8.04
N ARG A 18 -0.24 10.60 -7.87
CA ARG A 18 -1.27 10.58 -8.92
C ARG A 18 -1.88 11.97 -9.13
N VAL A 19 -2.54 12.14 -10.27
CA VAL A 19 -3.35 13.35 -10.54
C VAL A 19 -4.46 13.44 -9.48
N GLY A 20 -4.62 14.61 -8.88
CA GLY A 20 -5.61 14.84 -7.81
C GLY A 20 -5.19 14.39 -6.39
N GLU A 21 -3.99 13.82 -6.21
CA GLU A 21 -3.48 13.51 -4.85
C GLU A 21 -2.73 14.68 -4.21
N SER A 22 -1.84 15.32 -4.97
CA SER A 22 -1.25 16.62 -4.64
C SER A 22 -0.53 17.22 -5.84
N GLU A 23 -0.83 18.48 -6.17
CA GLU A 23 -0.21 19.19 -7.29
C GLU A 23 1.23 19.61 -7.00
N ARG A 24 1.50 20.02 -5.75
CA ARG A 24 2.83 20.40 -5.28
C ARG A 24 3.84 19.26 -5.44
N GLN A 25 3.43 18.04 -5.07
CA GLN A 25 4.30 16.87 -5.12
C GLN A 25 4.54 16.45 -6.56
N ARG A 26 3.53 16.55 -7.43
CA ARG A 26 3.70 16.33 -8.86
C ARG A 26 4.70 17.31 -9.47
N THR A 27 4.66 18.57 -9.05
CA THR A 27 5.61 19.60 -9.48
C THR A 27 7.03 19.25 -9.03
N LEU A 28 7.22 18.82 -7.78
CA LEU A 28 8.52 18.37 -7.28
C LEU A 28 9.06 17.18 -8.09
N HIS A 29 8.23 16.18 -8.37
CA HIS A 29 8.62 15.02 -9.20
C HIS A 29 8.98 15.43 -10.64
N ALA A 30 8.22 16.35 -11.24
CA ALA A 30 8.49 16.85 -12.58
C ALA A 30 9.84 17.59 -12.64
N LEU A 31 10.16 18.39 -11.62
CA LEU A 31 11.42 19.11 -11.51
C LEU A 31 12.61 18.17 -11.23
N ALA A 32 12.43 17.13 -10.42
CA ALA A 32 13.45 16.13 -10.14
C ALA A 32 13.77 15.26 -11.37
N GLY A 33 12.79 15.05 -12.26
CA GLY A 33 12.91 14.28 -13.50
C GLY A 33 12.62 12.78 -13.32
N GLU A 34 12.56 12.05 -14.44
CA GLU A 34 12.18 10.62 -14.48
C GLU A 34 13.13 9.68 -13.74
N GLU A 35 14.36 10.12 -13.45
CA GLU A 35 15.32 9.34 -12.67
C GLU A 35 14.84 9.09 -11.24
N LEU A 36 14.11 10.05 -10.66
CA LEU A 36 13.51 9.92 -9.34
C LEU A 36 12.58 8.71 -9.28
N GLU A 37 11.80 8.45 -10.33
CA GLU A 37 10.85 7.33 -10.35
C GLU A 37 11.55 5.97 -10.34
N ARG A 38 12.71 5.87 -11.00
CA ARG A 38 13.52 4.64 -10.99
C ARG A 38 14.12 4.40 -9.61
N GLU A 39 14.64 5.46 -8.99
CA GLU A 39 15.16 5.37 -7.63
C GLU A 39 14.05 5.01 -6.63
N MET A 40 12.91 5.70 -6.69
CA MET A 40 11.76 5.41 -5.83
C MET A 40 11.24 3.98 -5.98
N ALA A 41 11.23 3.45 -7.21
CA ALA A 41 10.83 2.06 -7.46
C ALA A 41 11.81 1.03 -6.85
N SER A 42 13.08 1.39 -6.71
CA SER A 42 14.12 0.56 -6.08
C SER A 42 14.32 0.84 -4.59
N ALA A 43 13.79 1.96 -4.09
CA ALA A 43 13.96 2.40 -2.71
C ALA A 43 13.12 1.55 -1.75
N GLU A 44 13.53 1.55 -0.48
CA GLU A 44 12.79 0.90 0.59
C GLU A 44 11.41 1.55 0.75
N ARG A 45 10.37 0.71 0.85
CA ARG A 45 9.01 1.20 1.08
C ARG A 45 8.88 1.75 2.50
N ALA A 46 8.36 2.96 2.62
CA ALA A 46 8.01 3.54 3.91
C ALA A 46 6.55 3.27 4.27
N ARG A 47 6.30 2.86 5.51
CA ARG A 47 4.95 2.81 6.09
C ARG A 47 4.55 4.20 6.60
N THR A 48 3.28 4.39 6.92
CA THR A 48 2.78 5.61 7.57
C THR A 48 3.58 5.96 8.83
N GLY A 49 4.03 7.22 8.93
CA GLY A 49 4.96 7.65 9.98
C GLY A 49 6.43 7.45 9.65
N GLY A 50 6.74 6.74 8.55
CA GLY A 50 8.10 6.50 8.07
C GLY A 50 8.56 7.50 7.04
N CYS A 51 9.86 7.44 6.76
CA CYS A 51 10.54 8.23 5.75
C CYS A 51 11.47 7.33 4.93
N ALA A 52 11.53 7.52 3.62
CA ALA A 52 12.52 6.91 2.73
C ALA A 52 13.38 8.01 2.09
N MET A 53 14.58 7.68 1.62
CA MET A 53 15.52 8.66 1.06
C MET A 53 15.94 8.27 -0.35
N THR A 54 15.96 9.25 -1.25
CA THR A 54 16.51 9.14 -2.61
C THR A 54 17.51 10.26 -2.87
N SER A 55 18.18 10.22 -4.03
CA SER A 55 18.94 11.35 -4.52
C SER A 55 18.03 12.53 -4.86
N GLY A 56 18.63 13.72 -4.94
CA GLY A 56 17.98 14.94 -5.44
C GLY A 56 17.67 14.93 -6.94
N CYS A 57 18.26 14.01 -7.69
CA CYS A 57 18.23 13.97 -9.15
C CYS A 57 18.58 15.34 -9.75
N ARG A 58 17.63 15.99 -10.44
CA ARG A 58 17.81 17.31 -11.07
C ARG A 58 17.49 18.49 -10.15
N LEU A 59 17.02 18.25 -8.92
CA LEU A 59 16.77 19.32 -7.97
C LEU A 59 18.09 19.91 -7.48
N PRO A 60 18.12 21.20 -7.11
CA PRO A 60 19.27 21.79 -6.43
C PRO A 60 19.55 21.14 -5.07
N ALA A 61 18.54 20.54 -4.45
CA ALA A 61 18.71 19.82 -3.19
C ALA A 61 19.48 18.51 -3.38
N ARG A 62 20.36 18.15 -2.45
CA ARG A 62 21.20 16.93 -2.58
C ARG A 62 20.40 15.64 -2.40
N ARG A 63 19.40 15.66 -1.51
CA ARG A 63 18.56 14.50 -1.19
C ARG A 63 17.08 14.87 -1.13
N ILE A 64 16.22 13.89 -1.43
CA ILE A 64 14.77 13.97 -1.23
C ILE A 64 14.38 12.99 -0.12
N MET A 65 13.67 13.48 0.88
CA MET A 65 13.12 12.72 2.00
C MET A 65 11.63 12.47 1.73
N HIS A 66 11.28 11.25 1.35
CA HIS A 66 9.91 10.84 1.05
C HIS A 66 9.21 10.40 2.32
N VAL A 67 8.26 11.20 2.80
CA VAL A 67 7.60 10.99 4.10
C VAL A 67 6.15 10.57 3.88
N VAL A 68 5.73 9.48 4.53
CA VAL A 68 4.37 8.96 4.36
C VAL A 68 3.48 9.42 5.50
N GLY A 69 2.75 10.53 5.28
CA GLY A 69 1.81 11.08 6.25
C GLY A 69 0.57 10.20 6.49
N PRO A 70 -0.10 10.35 7.64
CA PRO A 70 -1.31 9.60 7.96
C PRO A 70 -2.55 10.09 7.23
N ARG A 71 -3.52 9.19 7.01
CA ARG A 71 -4.87 9.58 6.60
C ARG A 71 -5.66 10.04 7.83
N TYR A 72 -6.26 11.22 7.74
CA TYR A 72 -7.00 11.77 8.86
C TYR A 72 -8.46 11.29 8.86
N ALA A 73 -8.92 10.88 10.03
CA ALA A 73 -10.32 10.63 10.33
C ALA A 73 -10.54 11.00 11.79
N GLU A 74 -11.61 11.73 12.11
CA GLU A 74 -11.85 12.24 13.47
C GLU A 74 -11.85 11.12 14.53
N LYS A 75 -12.41 9.95 14.19
CA LYS A 75 -12.39 8.75 15.04
C LYS A 75 -11.00 8.22 15.41
N TYR A 76 -9.97 8.60 14.65
CA TYR A 76 -8.58 8.18 14.84
C TYR A 76 -7.65 9.38 15.00
N ALA A 77 -8.15 10.53 15.46
CA ALA A 77 -7.39 11.78 15.57
C ALA A 77 -6.06 11.59 16.33
N THR A 78 -6.06 10.90 17.47
CA THR A 78 -4.82 10.66 18.25
C THR A 78 -3.83 9.75 17.52
N ALA A 79 -4.31 8.74 16.79
CA ALA A 79 -3.42 7.87 16.02
C ALA A 79 -2.80 8.62 14.83
N ALA A 80 -3.58 9.49 14.18
CA ALA A 80 -3.10 10.37 13.12
C ALA A 80 -2.08 11.38 13.66
N GLU A 81 -2.31 11.97 14.83
CA GLU A 81 -1.36 12.87 15.49
C GLU A 81 -0.02 12.19 15.80
N ASN A 82 -0.05 10.99 16.38
CA ASN A 82 1.17 10.21 16.65
C ASN A 82 1.92 9.87 15.36
N ALA A 83 1.21 9.41 14.33
CA ALA A 83 1.82 9.09 13.05
C ALA A 83 2.44 10.32 12.36
N LEU A 84 1.81 11.49 12.46
CA LEU A 84 2.37 12.73 11.93
C LEU A 84 3.60 13.19 12.73
N CYS A 85 3.60 13.00 14.06
CA CYS A 85 4.78 13.21 14.88
C CYS A 85 5.95 12.31 14.42
N HIS A 86 5.69 11.02 14.23
CA HIS A 86 6.69 10.07 13.73
C HIS A 86 7.22 10.47 12.34
N CYS A 87 6.39 11.03 11.46
CA CYS A 87 6.84 11.53 10.16
C CYS A 87 7.97 12.56 10.28
N TYR A 88 7.80 13.55 11.16
CA TYR A 88 8.80 14.59 11.38
C TYR A 88 10.05 14.05 12.08
N VAL A 89 9.88 13.18 13.08
CA VAL A 89 11.01 12.52 13.77
C VAL A 89 11.82 11.68 12.78
N ALA A 90 11.17 10.83 12.00
CA ALA A 90 11.84 9.98 11.00
C ALA A 90 12.57 10.80 9.94
N LEU A 91 11.96 11.90 9.47
CA LEU A 91 12.58 12.82 8.54
C LEU A 91 13.85 13.46 9.13
N LEU A 92 13.75 14.05 10.33
CA LEU A 92 14.86 14.77 10.95
C LEU A 92 15.97 13.82 11.38
N SER A 93 15.64 12.65 11.94
CA SER A 93 16.63 11.60 12.28
C SER A 93 17.39 11.14 11.05
N LYS A 94 16.71 10.86 9.91
CA LYS A 94 17.40 10.50 8.66
C LYS A 94 18.29 11.62 8.13
N CYS A 95 17.87 12.87 8.29
CA CYS A 95 18.70 14.02 7.92
C CYS A 95 20.00 14.07 8.73
N VAL A 96 19.95 13.79 10.05
CA VAL A 96 21.11 13.81 10.93
C VAL A 96 22.01 12.59 10.72
N GLU A 97 21.43 11.39 10.71
CA GLU A 97 22.16 10.12 10.78
C GLU A 97 22.75 9.71 9.43
N GLU A 98 21.95 9.80 8.35
CA GLU A 98 22.32 9.24 7.05
C GLU A 98 22.85 10.32 6.09
N CYS A 99 22.16 11.45 5.98
CA CYS A 99 22.53 12.50 5.02
C CYS A 99 23.54 13.51 5.59
N LYS A 100 23.61 13.65 6.92
CA LYS A 100 24.33 14.74 7.61
C LYS A 100 23.95 16.12 7.04
N ALA A 101 22.67 16.29 6.72
CA ALA A 101 22.13 17.52 6.16
C ALA A 101 22.10 18.62 7.24
N ARG A 102 22.65 19.79 6.93
CA ARG A 102 22.62 20.95 7.83
C ARG A 102 21.45 21.88 7.52
N THR A 103 21.01 21.89 6.26
CA THR A 103 19.85 22.70 5.82
C THR A 103 18.75 21.80 5.28
N VAL A 104 17.54 21.94 5.81
CA VAL A 104 16.41 21.09 5.45
C VAL A 104 15.18 21.93 5.10
N ALA A 105 14.58 21.68 3.93
CA ALA A 105 13.28 22.24 3.56
C ALA A 105 12.17 21.21 3.83
N CYS A 106 11.35 21.47 4.84
CA CYS A 106 10.23 20.64 5.26
C CYS A 106 8.92 21.16 4.64
N THR A 107 8.19 20.30 3.96
CA THR A 107 6.83 20.50 3.46
C THR A 107 5.87 19.68 4.32
N SER A 108 4.58 19.99 4.28
CA SER A 108 3.57 19.16 4.97
C SER A 108 3.66 17.69 4.50
N PRO A 109 3.88 16.71 5.42
CA PRO A 109 3.92 15.28 5.10
C PRO A 109 2.55 14.70 4.69
N CYS A 110 1.47 15.46 4.89
CA CYS A 110 0.12 15.04 4.55
C CYS A 110 -0.23 15.48 3.12
N LEU A 111 -0.53 14.51 2.26
CA LEU A 111 -1.14 14.75 0.94
C LEU A 111 -2.54 15.37 1.11
N GLU A 112 -2.96 16.19 0.16
CA GLU A 112 -4.27 16.89 0.18
C GLU A 112 -5.43 15.89 0.30
N ASN A 113 -5.34 14.76 -0.39
CA ASN A 113 -6.33 13.69 -0.34
C ASN A 113 -6.47 12.99 1.04
N LYS A 114 -5.50 13.19 1.96
CA LYS A 114 -5.51 12.64 3.33
C LYS A 114 -6.31 13.50 4.32
N LYS A 115 -6.76 14.69 3.91
CA LYS A 115 -7.69 15.58 4.64
C LYS A 115 -7.30 15.86 6.10
N TYR A 116 -6.01 15.98 6.38
CA TYR A 116 -5.52 16.34 7.72
C TYR A 116 -5.76 17.85 7.95
N PRO A 117 -6.46 18.25 9.03
CA PRO A 117 -6.71 19.67 9.31
C PRO A 117 -5.40 20.45 9.49
N THR A 118 -5.26 21.55 8.75
CA THR A 118 -4.03 22.36 8.71
C THR A 118 -3.60 22.84 10.09
N ASP A 119 -4.54 23.34 10.89
CA ASP A 119 -4.28 23.90 12.23
C ASP A 119 -3.72 22.83 13.18
N LYS A 120 -4.33 21.63 13.16
CA LYS A 120 -3.85 20.49 13.95
C LYS A 120 -2.48 20.02 13.45
N ALA A 121 -2.25 19.99 12.13
CA ALA A 121 -0.97 19.59 11.55
C ALA A 121 0.15 20.57 11.90
N ALA A 122 -0.13 21.88 11.89
CA ALA A 122 0.80 22.94 12.22
C ALA A 122 1.29 22.83 13.68
N MET A 123 0.38 22.58 14.62
CA MET A 123 0.72 22.36 16.03
C MET A 123 1.64 21.15 16.22
N VAL A 124 1.35 20.03 15.55
CA VAL A 124 2.22 18.84 15.61
C VAL A 124 3.58 19.13 15.00
N ALA A 125 3.64 19.79 13.84
CA ALA A 125 4.89 20.15 13.18
C ALA A 125 5.78 21.03 14.07
N ALA A 126 5.24 22.13 14.59
CA ALA A 126 5.96 23.07 15.42
C ALA A 126 6.46 22.41 16.72
N ARG A 127 5.60 21.63 17.38
CA ARG A 127 5.93 20.88 18.60
C ARG A 127 7.07 19.87 18.37
N THR A 128 6.94 19.03 17.34
CA THR A 128 7.92 17.99 17.06
C THR A 128 9.26 18.57 16.63
N ILE A 129 9.26 19.60 15.77
CA ILE A 129 10.50 20.29 15.36
C ILE A 129 11.17 20.94 16.57
N ARG A 130 10.40 21.61 17.46
CA ARG A 130 10.93 22.21 18.68
C ARG A 130 11.62 21.17 19.57
N ARG A 131 10.93 20.08 19.89
CA ARG A 131 11.48 18.99 20.71
C ARG A 131 12.71 18.36 20.09
N PHE A 132 12.72 18.16 18.78
CA PHE A 132 13.87 17.62 18.07
C PHE A 132 15.08 18.56 18.17
N LEU A 133 14.87 19.86 17.96
CA LEU A 133 15.93 20.87 18.03
C LEU A 133 16.49 21.03 19.44
N GLU A 134 15.69 20.89 20.50
CA GLU A 134 16.18 20.92 21.89
C GLU A 134 17.30 19.88 22.15
N ARG A 135 17.29 18.76 21.42
CA ARG A 135 18.31 17.71 21.52
C ARG A 135 19.43 17.83 20.49
N TRP A 136 19.11 18.28 19.28
CA TRP A 136 20.01 18.22 18.12
C TRP A 136 20.30 19.57 17.46
N GLN A 137 20.13 20.69 18.17
CA GLN A 137 20.30 22.05 17.62
C GLN A 137 21.61 22.27 16.86
N SER A 138 22.72 21.65 17.28
CA SER A 138 24.04 21.84 16.66
C SER A 138 24.20 21.15 15.31
N LYS A 139 23.24 20.32 14.91
CA LYS A 139 23.28 19.55 13.65
C LYS A 139 22.67 20.30 12.47
N PHE A 140 21.84 21.31 12.73
CA PHE A 140 21.15 22.08 11.70
C PHE A 140 21.53 23.55 11.76
N ASP A 141 21.75 24.15 10.58
CA ASP A 141 21.87 25.60 10.43
C ASP A 141 20.50 26.23 10.23
N ALA A 142 19.62 25.57 9.46
CA ALA A 142 18.28 26.04 9.19
C ALA A 142 17.33 24.88 8.86
N ILE A 143 16.13 24.93 9.45
CA ILE A 143 14.98 24.12 9.04
C ILE A 143 13.94 25.09 8.48
N VAL A 144 13.67 25.01 7.18
CA VAL A 144 12.73 25.87 6.48
C VAL A 144 11.41 25.13 6.32
N VAL A 145 10.36 25.63 6.97
CA VAL A 145 9.01 25.07 6.80
C VAL A 145 8.33 25.76 5.62
N CYS A 146 8.13 25.00 4.55
CA CYS A 146 7.53 25.43 3.30
C CYS A 146 6.03 25.16 3.35
N VAL A 147 5.24 26.23 3.38
CA VAL A 147 3.77 26.20 3.41
C VAL A 147 3.22 26.99 2.22
N GLU A 148 2.01 26.62 1.81
CA GLU A 148 1.19 27.40 0.89
C GLU A 148 0.62 28.63 1.61
N GLU A 149 0.20 29.63 0.84
CA GLU A 149 -0.22 30.93 1.38
C GLU A 149 -1.44 30.78 2.30
N GLU A 150 -2.38 29.91 1.93
CA GLU A 150 -3.61 29.61 2.67
C GLU A 150 -3.32 28.89 4.00
N ALA A 151 -2.18 28.22 4.11
CA ALA A 151 -1.75 27.49 5.30
C ALA A 151 -0.77 28.31 6.16
N LEU A 152 -0.46 29.55 5.79
CA LEU A 152 0.57 30.33 6.47
C LEU A 152 0.16 30.75 7.89
N GLU A 153 -1.06 31.26 8.07
CA GLU A 153 -1.52 31.77 9.37
C GLU A 153 -1.50 30.70 10.49
N PRO A 154 -2.06 29.48 10.30
CA PRO A 154 -2.02 28.45 11.34
C PRO A 154 -0.60 28.03 11.71
N TYR A 155 0.33 28.06 10.74
CA TYR A 155 1.74 27.77 11.02
C TYR A 155 2.41 28.91 11.80
N LEU A 156 2.14 30.17 11.47
CA LEU A 156 2.68 31.30 12.24
C LEU A 156 2.20 31.27 13.69
N GLU A 157 0.92 30.98 13.93
CA GLU A 157 0.37 30.83 15.29
C GLU A 157 1.05 29.68 16.05
N ALA A 158 1.09 28.48 15.44
CA ALA A 158 1.72 27.32 16.05
C ALA A 158 3.22 27.55 16.37
N PHE A 159 3.97 28.17 15.46
CA PHE A 159 5.39 28.47 15.67
C PHE A 159 5.59 29.55 16.74
N THR A 160 4.67 30.52 16.87
CA THR A 160 4.73 31.51 17.96
C THR A 160 4.56 30.83 19.33
N VAL A 161 3.71 29.80 19.42
CA VAL A 161 3.54 29.01 20.65
C VAL A 161 4.81 28.22 20.99
N TYR A 162 5.43 27.51 20.04
CA TYR A 162 6.57 26.63 20.35
C TYR A 162 7.96 27.29 20.23
N PHE A 163 8.04 28.44 19.57
CA PHE A 163 9.26 29.24 19.39
C PHE A 163 9.01 30.73 19.75
N PRO A 164 8.66 31.02 21.02
CA PRO A 164 8.42 32.40 21.44
C PRO A 164 9.71 33.24 21.32
N ARG A 165 9.58 34.45 20.80
CA ARG A 165 10.70 35.37 20.51
C ARG A 165 10.91 36.43 21.58
N ASN A 166 9.87 36.72 22.36
CA ASN A 166 9.86 37.74 23.41
C ASN A 166 9.02 37.28 24.61
N ASP A 167 9.11 38.00 25.73
CA ASP A 167 8.42 37.65 26.97
C ASP A 167 6.88 37.63 26.84
N ALA A 168 6.32 38.45 25.95
CA ALA A 168 4.87 38.48 25.69
C ALA A 168 4.41 37.20 24.96
N GLU A 169 5.15 36.75 23.95
CA GLU A 169 4.92 35.47 23.26
C GLU A 169 5.15 34.28 24.20
N SER A 170 6.12 34.39 25.12
CA SER A 170 6.36 33.36 26.15
C SER A 170 5.16 33.23 27.10
N ALA A 171 4.61 34.35 27.57
CA ALA A 171 3.41 34.34 28.41
C ALA A 171 2.18 33.79 27.67
N TYR A 172 2.04 34.10 26.39
CA TYR A 172 0.99 33.54 25.53
C TYR A 172 1.17 32.03 25.33
N SER A 173 2.38 31.57 25.05
CA SER A 173 2.72 30.15 24.93
C SER A 173 2.38 29.39 26.22
N GLU A 174 2.79 29.90 27.38
CA GLU A 174 2.47 29.31 28.67
C GLU A 174 0.95 29.20 28.88
N ALA A 175 0.19 30.23 28.53
CA ALA A 175 -1.27 30.22 28.65
C ALA A 175 -1.94 29.14 27.77
N ILE A 176 -1.50 29.00 26.52
CA ILE A 176 -2.03 28.00 25.58
C ILE A 176 -1.64 26.56 26.00
N LEU A 177 -0.41 26.37 26.48
CA LEU A 177 0.09 25.05 26.86
C LEU A 177 -0.46 24.56 28.21
N LYS A 178 -0.97 25.45 29.08
CA LYS A 178 -1.45 25.14 30.45
C LYS A 178 -2.67 24.19 30.54
N GLY A 179 -3.20 23.72 29.42
CA GLY A 179 -4.28 22.73 29.36
C GLY A 179 -4.04 21.58 28.38
N GLN A 180 -2.86 21.51 27.76
CA GLN A 180 -2.52 20.49 26.77
C GLN A 180 -2.08 19.18 27.46
N PRO A 181 -2.27 18.01 26.82
CA PRO A 181 -1.76 16.74 27.34
C PRO A 181 -0.23 16.79 27.48
N GLU A 182 0.30 16.02 28.42
CA GLU A 182 1.76 15.85 28.52
C GLU A 182 2.29 15.20 27.24
N PHE A 183 3.43 15.70 26.74
CA PHE A 183 4.10 15.15 25.56
C PHE A 183 5.42 14.50 25.95
N ASN A 184 5.82 13.46 25.23
CA ASN A 184 7.10 12.79 25.44
C ASN A 184 8.28 13.59 24.83
N GLU A 185 9.48 13.02 24.90
CA GLU A 185 10.74 13.60 24.39
C GLU A 185 10.69 13.96 22.90
N TYR A 186 9.84 13.29 22.11
CA TYR A 186 9.70 13.49 20.67
C TYR A 186 8.45 14.31 20.29
N GLY A 187 7.64 14.74 21.27
CA GLY A 187 6.43 15.51 21.03
C GLY A 187 5.16 14.68 20.79
N GLU A 188 5.15 13.40 21.14
CA GLU A 188 3.96 12.54 21.08
C GLU A 188 3.12 12.70 22.36
N PRO A 189 1.78 12.74 22.27
CA PRO A 189 0.90 12.85 23.43
C PRO A 189 0.95 11.58 24.30
N ILE A 190 1.24 11.76 25.59
CA ILE A 190 1.21 10.73 26.62
C ILE A 190 -0.24 10.58 27.11
N LEU A 191 -0.95 9.59 26.56
CA LEU A 191 -2.28 9.23 27.04
C LEU A 191 -2.17 8.36 28.31
N ALA A 192 -2.61 8.90 29.45
CA ALA A 192 -2.61 8.19 30.74
C ALA A 192 -3.35 6.84 30.68
N GLU A 193 -4.39 6.73 29.84
CA GLU A 193 -5.20 5.50 29.65
C GLU A 193 -4.44 4.36 28.95
N ARG A 194 -3.29 4.62 28.32
CA ARG A 194 -2.44 3.61 27.66
C ARG A 194 -1.28 3.14 28.53
N ARG A 195 -1.12 3.65 29.76
CA ARG A 195 -0.18 3.07 30.72
C ARG A 195 -0.78 1.76 31.23
N LEU A 196 -0.13 0.64 30.91
CA LEU A 196 -0.47 -0.66 31.49
C LEU A 196 -0.54 -0.53 33.01
N ARG A 197 -1.74 -0.59 33.60
CA ARG A 197 -1.90 -0.81 35.04
C ARG A 197 -1.49 -2.26 35.27
N ILE A 198 -0.23 -2.47 35.64
CA ILE A 198 0.18 -3.74 36.25
C ILE A 198 -0.37 -3.72 37.68
N ASP A 199 -1.68 -3.88 37.82
CA ASP A 199 -2.25 -4.27 39.10
C ASP A 199 -1.84 -5.71 39.31
N ALA A 200 -0.89 -5.94 40.22
CA ALA A 200 -0.54 -7.27 40.68
C ALA A 200 -1.84 -7.97 41.11
N ARG A 201 -2.28 -8.97 40.34
CA ARG A 201 -3.49 -9.74 40.67
C ARG A 201 -3.37 -10.28 42.10
N PRO A 202 -4.39 -10.09 42.96
CA PRO A 202 -4.41 -10.70 44.27
C PRO A 202 -4.69 -12.20 44.10
N GLY A 203 -3.78 -13.04 44.59
CA GLY A 203 -4.02 -14.47 44.74
C GLY A 203 -3.28 -15.36 43.76
N ARG A 204 -1.99 -15.61 44.04
CA ARG A 204 -1.41 -16.96 44.06
C ARG A 204 -0.09 -16.93 44.81
N LEU A 205 -0.12 -17.46 46.03
CA LEU A 205 1.07 -17.97 46.71
C LEU A 205 1.55 -19.19 45.95
N SER A 206 2.76 -19.14 45.41
CA SER A 206 3.61 -20.33 45.27
C SER A 206 5.07 -19.90 45.31
N SER A 207 5.60 -19.96 46.53
CA SER A 207 6.91 -20.48 46.90
C SER A 207 8.07 -20.21 45.94
N ALA A 208 8.99 -19.38 46.41
CA ALA A 208 10.39 -19.49 46.05
C ALA A 208 10.91 -20.92 46.30
N SER A 209 11.60 -21.48 45.30
CA SER A 209 12.75 -22.36 45.51
C SER A 209 13.58 -22.44 44.22
N ASP A 210 14.71 -21.73 44.30
CA ASP A 210 15.98 -21.87 43.60
C ASP A 210 16.23 -23.14 42.75
N PHE A 211 16.88 -22.96 41.59
CA PHE A 211 18.19 -23.57 41.23
C PHE A 211 18.45 -23.39 39.72
N ASN A 212 19.31 -22.45 39.32
CA ASN A 212 20.72 -22.77 39.06
C ASN A 212 21.53 -21.52 38.69
N LYS A 213 22.52 -21.25 39.55
CA LYS A 213 23.72 -20.46 39.23
C LYS A 213 24.56 -21.24 38.22
N THR A 214 25.20 -20.54 37.27
CA THR A 214 26.62 -20.77 36.96
C THR A 214 27.23 -19.45 36.44
N THR A 215 28.11 -18.90 37.26
CA THR A 215 29.51 -18.53 36.97
C THR A 215 29.69 -17.16 36.32
N GLY A 216 30.00 -16.20 37.17
CA GLY A 216 30.51 -14.90 36.76
C GLY A 216 31.92 -14.99 36.22
N VAL A 217 32.22 -14.06 35.32
CA VAL A 217 33.56 -13.51 35.14
C VAL A 217 33.44 -12.04 35.55
N LYS A 218 34.19 -11.65 36.58
CA LYS A 218 34.47 -10.24 36.88
C LYS A 218 35.71 -9.85 36.10
N LEU A 219 35.64 -8.74 35.37
CA LEU A 219 36.77 -7.86 35.14
C LEU A 219 36.30 -6.43 35.41
N ASP A 220 37.19 -5.71 36.07
CA ASP A 220 36.98 -4.45 36.75
C ASP A 220 37.24 -3.25 35.81
N ASP A 221 36.59 -2.13 36.14
CA ASP A 221 36.95 -0.72 35.97
C ASP A 221 37.17 -0.03 34.59
N GLU A 222 36.59 1.18 34.56
CA GLU A 222 36.90 2.40 33.79
C GLU A 222 36.27 2.66 32.39
N CYS A 223 35.26 3.56 32.42
CA CYS A 223 34.81 4.56 31.43
C CYS A 223 34.64 4.20 29.94
N ASP A 224 33.37 4.09 29.50
CA ASP A 224 32.79 4.90 28.43
C ASP A 224 31.26 4.73 28.43
N ASP A 225 30.52 5.79 28.75
CA ASP A 225 29.05 5.81 28.78
C ASP A 225 28.48 5.76 27.34
N ALA A 226 28.29 4.56 26.84
CA ALA A 226 27.43 4.25 25.70
C ALA A 226 26.41 3.18 26.11
N VAL A 227 25.35 3.61 26.83
CA VAL A 227 24.17 2.78 27.07
C VAL A 227 23.00 3.36 26.29
N VAL A 228 22.79 2.80 25.10
CA VAL A 228 21.57 2.98 24.31
C VAL A 228 20.53 2.00 24.86
N PRO A 229 19.29 2.42 25.22
CA PRO A 229 18.26 1.46 25.57
C PRO A 229 17.81 0.74 24.30
N ALA A 230 18.27 -0.50 24.13
CA ALA A 230 17.74 -1.43 23.14
C ALA A 230 16.33 -1.86 23.56
N VAL A 231 15.33 -1.05 23.22
CA VAL A 231 13.92 -1.45 23.18
C VAL A 231 13.38 -1.17 21.78
N SER A 232 13.92 -1.89 20.82
CA SER A 232 13.33 -2.06 19.49
C SER A 232 13.78 -3.41 18.94
N SER A 233 12.86 -4.38 18.93
CA SER A 233 12.79 -5.52 17.99
C SER A 233 11.99 -6.71 18.54
N VAL A 234 11.87 -6.86 19.86
CA VAL A 234 11.27 -8.08 20.46
C VAL A 234 9.75 -7.98 20.68
N PHE A 235 9.15 -6.78 20.63
CA PHE A 235 7.70 -6.60 20.86
C PHE A 235 6.84 -6.70 19.58
N MET A 236 7.43 -6.98 18.41
CA MET A 236 6.69 -7.08 17.12
C MET A 236 6.42 -8.51 16.64
N SER A 237 6.70 -9.52 17.45
CA SER A 237 6.27 -10.90 17.19
C SER A 237 5.32 -11.37 18.29
N MET A 238 4.06 -10.94 18.23
CA MET A 238 3.01 -11.57 19.01
C MET A 238 2.43 -12.76 18.22
N ASN A 239 2.69 -13.95 18.75
CA ASN A 239 1.99 -15.18 18.40
C ASN A 239 0.47 -14.95 18.49
N VAL A 240 -0.25 -15.38 17.45
CA VAL A 240 -1.71 -15.45 17.45
C VAL A 240 -2.15 -16.39 18.58
N ASP A 241 -3.08 -15.90 19.38
CA ASP A 241 -3.66 -16.60 20.53
C ASP A 241 -4.21 -18.00 20.14
N PRO A 242 -3.83 -19.09 20.86
CA PRO A 242 -4.25 -20.46 20.54
C PRO A 242 -5.77 -20.70 20.58
N GLU A 243 -6.53 -19.96 21.40
CA GLU A 243 -7.98 -20.12 21.49
C GLU A 243 -8.70 -19.56 20.25
N THR A 244 -8.18 -18.49 19.69
CA THR A 244 -8.68 -17.90 18.44
C THR A 244 -8.55 -18.87 17.26
N ARG A 245 -7.53 -19.74 17.25
CA ARG A 245 -7.34 -20.81 16.25
C ARG A 245 -8.34 -21.96 16.43
N ARG A 246 -8.62 -22.37 17.68
CA ARG A 246 -9.60 -23.42 17.99
C ARG A 246 -11.03 -23.00 17.64
N MET A 247 -11.36 -21.71 17.81
CA MET A 247 -12.67 -21.19 17.45
C MET A 247 -12.88 -21.16 15.93
N ARG A 248 -11.83 -20.82 15.16
CA ARG A 248 -11.83 -20.92 13.69
C ARG A 248 -11.96 -22.35 13.18
N GLU A 249 -11.24 -23.30 13.77
CA GLU A 249 -11.32 -24.73 13.41
C GLU A 249 -12.69 -25.35 13.71
N LYS A 250 -13.47 -24.78 14.65
CA LYS A 250 -14.83 -25.23 14.96
C LYS A 250 -15.85 -24.68 13.96
N ILE A 251 -15.71 -23.42 13.57
CA ILE A 251 -16.56 -22.78 12.55
C ILE A 251 -16.35 -23.43 11.17
N ILE A 252 -15.12 -23.80 10.84
CA ILE A 252 -14.81 -24.51 9.57
C ILE A 252 -15.35 -25.95 9.59
N ARG A 253 -15.43 -26.61 10.76
CA ARG A 253 -15.93 -27.99 10.87
C ARG A 253 -17.46 -28.12 10.82
N GLU A 254 -18.21 -27.06 11.12
CA GLU A 254 -19.68 -27.13 11.18
C GLU A 254 -20.36 -26.78 9.84
N ASP A 255 -19.65 -26.14 8.90
CA ASP A 255 -20.19 -25.76 7.56
C ASP A 255 -19.68 -26.63 6.39
N GLU A 256 -18.81 -27.63 6.64
CA GLU A 256 -18.31 -28.59 5.62
C GLU A 256 -18.87 -30.01 5.79
N THR A 257 -20.16 -30.13 6.14
CA THR A 257 -20.91 -31.38 6.00
C THR A 257 -22.07 -31.19 5.04
N ASP A 258 -21.75 -31.23 3.76
CA ASP A 258 -22.51 -31.88 2.67
C ASP A 258 -21.84 -31.48 1.35
N TRP A 259 -21.98 -32.30 0.31
CA TRP A 259 -21.64 -32.05 -1.12
C TRP A 259 -20.57 -32.91 -1.82
N TRP A 260 -19.85 -33.84 -1.16
CA TRP A 260 -18.97 -34.76 -1.91
C TRP A 260 -18.83 -36.18 -1.31
N ALA A 261 -19.94 -36.91 -1.11
CA ALA A 261 -19.86 -38.34 -0.83
C ALA A 261 -20.89 -39.14 -1.64
N ASP A 262 -20.48 -39.63 -2.81
CA ASP A 262 -20.93 -40.92 -3.29
C ASP A 262 -19.72 -41.77 -3.73
N GLU A 263 -19.82 -43.04 -3.36
CA GLU A 263 -19.00 -44.23 -3.63
C GLU A 263 -17.48 -44.24 -3.32
N GLY A 264 -17.19 -44.66 -2.08
CA GLY A 264 -16.42 -45.90 -1.85
C GLY A 264 -14.90 -45.84 -1.94
N THR A 265 -14.22 -45.61 -0.80
CA THR A 265 -13.04 -46.39 -0.34
C THR A 265 -12.52 -45.87 1.03
N PRO A 266 -11.84 -46.71 1.84
CA PRO A 266 -11.56 -46.40 3.25
C PRO A 266 -10.44 -45.38 3.43
N LYS A 267 -10.64 -44.46 4.38
CA LYS A 267 -9.66 -43.51 4.90
C LYS A 267 -8.49 -44.25 5.55
N ASP A 268 -7.27 -43.88 5.16
CA ASP A 268 -6.07 -44.15 5.95
C ASP A 268 -5.32 -42.84 6.17
N ASP A 269 -5.03 -42.56 7.45
CA ASP A 269 -4.39 -41.34 7.94
C ASP A 269 -2.90 -41.36 7.59
N SER A 270 -2.54 -40.77 6.45
CA SER A 270 -1.15 -40.40 6.15
C SER A 270 -1.07 -38.99 5.56
N LEU A 271 -0.64 -38.03 6.40
CA LEU A 271 -0.31 -36.67 6.01
C LEU A 271 0.98 -36.65 5.16
N THR A 272 0.89 -37.07 3.90
CA THR A 272 1.87 -36.73 2.83
C THR A 272 1.29 -36.89 1.42
N CYS A 273 0.19 -37.63 1.23
CA CYS A 273 -0.31 -38.00 -0.10
C CYS A 273 -1.36 -37.05 -0.70
N ALA A 274 -1.98 -36.18 0.10
CA ALA A 274 -3.07 -35.30 -0.34
C ALA A 274 -2.57 -34.09 -1.16
N ASP A 275 -1.45 -33.50 -0.76
CA ASP A 275 -0.88 -32.33 -1.42
C ASP A 275 -0.27 -32.67 -2.79
N THR A 276 0.30 -33.87 -2.96
CA THR A 276 0.84 -34.31 -4.25
C THR A 276 -0.26 -34.61 -5.26
N ARG A 277 -1.39 -35.20 -4.83
CA ARG A 277 -2.54 -35.47 -5.71
C ARG A 277 -3.21 -34.19 -6.21
N ALA A 278 -3.33 -33.17 -5.35
CA ALA A 278 -3.90 -31.88 -5.76
C ALA A 278 -3.05 -31.16 -6.81
N ILE A 279 -1.71 -31.27 -6.72
CA ILE A 279 -0.77 -30.70 -7.70
C ILE A 279 -0.80 -31.50 -9.00
N GLU A 280 -0.83 -32.84 -8.93
CA GLU A 280 -0.95 -33.74 -10.09
C GLU A 280 -2.27 -33.51 -10.84
N ASP A 281 -3.38 -33.29 -10.13
CA ASP A 281 -4.69 -32.96 -10.70
C ASP A 281 -4.68 -31.58 -11.40
N GLU A 282 -4.00 -30.58 -10.82
CA GLU A 282 -3.86 -29.24 -11.41
C GLU A 282 -3.05 -29.27 -12.71
N GLN A 283 -1.94 -30.00 -12.72
CA GLN A 283 -1.10 -30.20 -13.90
C GLN A 283 -1.86 -30.94 -15.01
N THR A 284 -2.58 -32.00 -14.67
CA THR A 284 -3.39 -32.77 -15.63
C THR A 284 -4.49 -31.91 -16.26
N ARG A 285 -5.20 -31.10 -15.45
CA ARG A 285 -6.22 -30.16 -15.94
C ARG A 285 -5.62 -29.13 -16.90
N ARG A 286 -4.44 -28.60 -16.58
CA ARG A 286 -3.74 -27.67 -17.45
C ARG A 286 -3.35 -28.30 -18.78
N GLU A 287 -2.79 -29.51 -18.78
CA GLU A 287 -2.42 -30.20 -20.01
C GLU A 287 -3.63 -30.47 -20.91
N ASN A 288 -4.77 -30.81 -20.32
CA ASN A 288 -6.02 -30.99 -21.06
C ASN A 288 -6.50 -29.66 -21.69
N LEU A 289 -6.40 -28.54 -20.98
CA LEU A 289 -6.72 -27.22 -21.53
C LEU A 289 -5.78 -26.81 -22.67
N LEU A 290 -4.48 -27.13 -22.57
CA LEU A 290 -3.51 -26.85 -23.63
C LEU A 290 -3.77 -27.68 -24.89
N LYS A 291 -4.10 -28.97 -24.74
CA LYS A 291 -4.50 -29.84 -25.86
C LYS A 291 -5.76 -29.31 -26.55
N ARG A 292 -6.76 -28.93 -25.75
CA ARG A 292 -8.00 -28.30 -26.24
C ARG A 292 -7.75 -26.97 -26.94
N ALA A 293 -6.82 -26.15 -26.46
CA ALA A 293 -6.45 -24.90 -27.12
C ALA A 293 -5.81 -25.10 -28.51
N GLU A 294 -5.24 -26.28 -28.77
CA GLU A 294 -4.69 -26.64 -30.08
C GLU A 294 -5.74 -27.28 -31.01
N SER A 295 -6.73 -28.00 -30.46
CA SER A 295 -7.76 -28.69 -31.25
C SER A 295 -9.05 -27.90 -31.46
N ASP A 296 -9.48 -27.11 -30.47
CA ASP A 296 -10.82 -26.55 -30.42
C ASP A 296 -10.87 -25.23 -31.19
N ASP A 297 -11.92 -25.08 -32.02
CA ASP A 297 -12.25 -23.80 -32.63
C ASP A 297 -13.06 -22.94 -31.63
N VAL A 298 -12.49 -21.79 -31.30
CA VAL A 298 -13.04 -20.81 -30.33
C VAL A 298 -13.15 -19.42 -30.96
N SER A 299 -13.25 -19.35 -32.29
CA SER A 299 -13.35 -18.09 -33.03
C SER A 299 -14.58 -17.27 -32.62
N ASP A 300 -15.70 -17.94 -32.33
CA ASP A 300 -16.93 -17.35 -31.80
C ASP A 300 -16.74 -16.64 -30.45
N VAL A 301 -15.95 -17.22 -29.55
CA VAL A 301 -15.63 -16.64 -28.24
C VAL A 301 -14.62 -15.49 -28.39
N SER A 302 -13.68 -15.62 -29.32
CA SER A 302 -12.70 -14.57 -29.66
C SER A 302 -13.38 -13.32 -30.22
N ASP A 303 -14.37 -13.50 -31.10
CA ASP A 303 -15.13 -12.41 -31.74
C ASP A 303 -15.90 -11.55 -30.72
N MET A 304 -16.26 -12.12 -29.55
CA MET A 304 -16.89 -11.35 -28.47
C MET A 304 -15.93 -10.37 -27.78
N LYS A 305 -14.62 -10.46 -28.05
CA LYS A 305 -13.56 -9.60 -27.48
C LYS A 305 -13.62 -9.49 -25.96
N ALA A 306 -13.97 -10.59 -25.28
CA ALA A 306 -14.00 -10.63 -23.82
C ALA A 306 -12.59 -10.52 -23.24
N ILE A 307 -11.64 -11.23 -23.83
CA ILE A 307 -10.20 -11.13 -23.56
C ILE A 307 -9.49 -11.14 -24.90
N TYR A 308 -8.63 -10.15 -25.14
CA TYR A 308 -7.85 -10.06 -26.37
C TYR A 308 -6.48 -9.44 -26.10
N LEU A 309 -5.56 -9.72 -27.00
CA LEU A 309 -4.21 -9.18 -26.98
C LEU A 309 -4.13 -7.95 -27.89
N GLU A 310 -3.63 -6.83 -27.37
CA GLU A 310 -3.43 -5.64 -28.20
C GLU A 310 -2.31 -5.90 -29.21
N ASP A 311 -2.53 -5.47 -30.47
CA ASP A 311 -1.55 -5.64 -31.54
C ASP A 311 -0.25 -4.90 -31.20
N ARG A 312 -0.41 -3.67 -30.71
CA ARG A 312 0.68 -2.79 -30.30
C ARG A 312 1.23 -3.15 -28.92
N ARG A 313 2.48 -2.75 -28.70
CA ARG A 313 3.15 -2.87 -27.39
C ARG A 313 3.00 -1.55 -26.64
N ASP A 314 3.11 -1.62 -25.33
CA ASP A 314 3.29 -0.45 -24.48
C ASP A 314 4.63 0.26 -24.80
N TYR A 315 4.81 1.52 -24.46
CA TYR A 315 6.03 2.31 -24.74
C TYR A 315 7.28 1.72 -24.05
N ILE A 316 7.06 0.96 -22.98
CA ILE A 316 8.07 0.17 -22.27
C ILE A 316 8.38 -1.15 -23.03
N GLY A 317 7.68 -1.47 -24.11
CA GLY A 317 7.83 -2.69 -24.91
C GLY A 317 7.12 -3.93 -24.33
N ARG A 318 6.19 -3.74 -23.39
CA ARG A 318 5.39 -4.81 -22.77
C ARG A 318 4.20 -5.19 -23.65
N ARG A 319 3.75 -6.44 -23.59
CA ARG A 319 2.46 -6.84 -24.20
C ARG A 319 1.32 -6.35 -23.32
N VAL A 320 0.21 -5.95 -23.93
CA VAL A 320 -0.98 -5.45 -23.24
C VAL A 320 -2.14 -6.41 -23.54
N VAL A 321 -2.68 -7.01 -22.49
CA VAL A 321 -3.85 -7.88 -22.57
C VAL A 321 -5.04 -7.08 -22.06
N VAL A 322 -6.12 -7.03 -22.82
CA VAL A 322 -7.33 -6.31 -22.44
C VAL A 322 -8.41 -7.32 -22.09
N ALA A 323 -9.03 -7.14 -20.93
CA ALA A 323 -10.13 -7.96 -20.43
C ALA A 323 -11.33 -7.07 -20.13
N VAL A 324 -12.49 -7.46 -20.63
CA VAL A 324 -13.74 -6.69 -20.53
C VAL A 324 -14.73 -7.42 -19.64
N ALA A 325 -15.04 -6.84 -18.48
CA ALA A 325 -15.91 -7.48 -17.48
C ALA A 325 -17.30 -7.84 -18.03
N ALA A 326 -17.92 -6.95 -18.80
CA ALA A 326 -19.28 -7.14 -19.31
C ALA A 326 -19.40 -8.36 -20.25
N TYR A 327 -18.43 -8.52 -21.15
CA TYR A 327 -18.40 -9.65 -22.09
C TYR A 327 -17.98 -10.95 -21.39
N LEU A 328 -17.06 -10.87 -20.44
CA LEU A 328 -16.68 -11.99 -19.59
C LEU A 328 -17.88 -12.56 -18.82
N GLU A 329 -18.66 -11.68 -18.18
CA GLU A 329 -19.83 -12.08 -17.41
C GLU A 329 -20.92 -12.69 -18.32
N ARG A 330 -21.10 -12.15 -19.54
CA ARG A 330 -22.04 -12.68 -20.52
C ARG A 330 -21.70 -14.12 -20.92
N LEU A 331 -20.42 -14.42 -21.14
CA LEU A 331 -19.94 -15.77 -21.46
C LEU A 331 -20.08 -16.73 -20.28
N ILE A 332 -19.76 -16.28 -19.07
CA ILE A 332 -19.92 -17.08 -17.86
C ILE A 332 -21.41 -17.42 -17.63
N LYS A 333 -22.32 -16.45 -17.79
CA LYS A 333 -23.77 -16.67 -17.68
C LYS A 333 -24.33 -17.58 -18.78
N ALA A 334 -23.70 -17.61 -19.95
CA ALA A 334 -24.07 -18.49 -21.05
C ALA A 334 -23.57 -19.94 -20.85
N GLY A 335 -22.78 -20.22 -19.81
CA GLY A 335 -22.21 -21.55 -19.57
C GLY A 335 -20.96 -21.85 -20.42
N GLU A 336 -20.41 -20.85 -21.11
CA GLU A 336 -19.25 -21.01 -22.02
C GLU A 336 -17.91 -20.85 -21.29
N GLU A 337 -17.88 -21.13 -19.98
CA GLU A 337 -16.74 -20.93 -19.09
C GLU A 337 -15.49 -21.71 -19.55
N GLU A 338 -15.67 -22.98 -19.93
CA GLU A 338 -14.54 -23.81 -20.37
C GLU A 338 -13.96 -23.33 -21.70
N ARG A 339 -14.81 -22.93 -22.66
CA ARG A 339 -14.35 -22.43 -23.96
C ARG A 339 -13.64 -21.08 -23.80
N LEU A 340 -14.08 -20.26 -22.86
CA LEU A 340 -13.38 -19.04 -22.46
C LEU A 340 -12.00 -19.33 -21.86
N LEU A 341 -11.85 -20.34 -20.99
CA LEU A 341 -10.53 -20.75 -20.46
C LEU A 341 -9.59 -21.24 -21.57
N VAL A 342 -10.12 -21.96 -22.56
CA VAL A 342 -9.39 -22.40 -23.75
C VAL A 342 -8.94 -21.20 -24.58
N HIS A 343 -9.84 -20.24 -24.83
CA HIS A 343 -9.53 -18.98 -25.54
C HIS A 343 -8.42 -18.19 -24.84
N VAL A 344 -8.52 -18.00 -23.52
CA VAL A 344 -7.50 -17.31 -22.72
C VAL A 344 -6.14 -18.00 -22.84
N THR A 345 -6.13 -19.33 -22.75
CA THR A 345 -4.90 -20.12 -22.86
C THR A 345 -4.27 -19.95 -24.25
N LYS A 346 -5.08 -19.88 -25.31
CA LYS A 346 -4.65 -19.68 -26.70
C LYS A 346 -4.06 -18.28 -26.92
N GLU A 347 -4.76 -17.23 -26.49
CA GLU A 347 -4.32 -15.83 -26.63
C GLU A 347 -3.04 -15.53 -25.85
N LEU A 348 -2.90 -16.13 -24.66
CA LEU A 348 -1.81 -15.81 -23.74
C LEU A 348 -0.57 -16.70 -23.93
N LYS A 349 -0.66 -17.80 -24.69
CA LYS A 349 0.47 -18.71 -24.97
C LYS A 349 1.73 -18.01 -25.46
N GLY A 350 1.58 -17.00 -26.34
CA GLY A 350 2.69 -16.24 -26.92
C GLY A 350 3.15 -15.02 -26.12
N VAL A 351 2.44 -14.67 -25.04
CA VAL A 351 2.68 -13.43 -24.29
C VAL A 351 3.87 -13.57 -23.33
N THR A 352 4.11 -14.79 -22.83
CA THR A 352 5.21 -15.09 -21.89
C THR A 352 6.59 -15.07 -22.54
N THR A 353 6.69 -15.15 -23.88
CA THR A 353 7.96 -15.11 -24.62
C THR A 353 8.67 -13.76 -24.52
N ASN A 354 7.95 -12.69 -24.16
CA ASN A 354 8.54 -11.36 -24.04
C ASN A 354 9.35 -11.22 -22.74
N ALA A 355 10.65 -10.95 -22.85
CA ALA A 355 11.54 -10.70 -21.70
C ALA A 355 11.10 -9.51 -20.83
N ARG A 356 10.39 -8.53 -21.40
CA ARG A 356 9.84 -7.38 -20.66
C ARG A 356 8.53 -7.69 -19.92
N GLY A 357 7.95 -8.87 -20.15
CA GLY A 357 6.68 -9.30 -19.57
C GLY A 357 5.46 -8.63 -20.20
N TYR A 358 4.33 -8.68 -19.47
CA TYR A 358 3.05 -8.14 -19.93
C TYR A 358 2.23 -7.54 -18.80
N VAL A 359 1.23 -6.74 -19.19
CA VAL A 359 0.24 -6.13 -18.28
C VAL A 359 -1.17 -6.54 -18.72
N ILE A 360 -2.09 -6.60 -17.76
CA ILE A 360 -3.52 -6.84 -18.02
C ILE A 360 -4.28 -5.55 -17.70
N VAL A 361 -5.15 -5.11 -18.59
CA VAL A 361 -6.10 -4.02 -18.38
C VAL A 361 -7.49 -4.63 -18.28
N TYR A 362 -8.05 -4.66 -17.08
CA TYR A 362 -9.38 -5.15 -16.79
C TYR A 362 -10.36 -3.97 -16.70
N HIS A 363 -11.23 -3.83 -17.70
CA HIS A 363 -12.27 -2.82 -17.73
C HIS A 363 -13.50 -3.30 -16.97
N HIS A 364 -13.74 -2.68 -15.81
CA HIS A 364 -14.89 -2.95 -14.95
C HIS A 364 -15.94 -1.85 -15.11
N ALA A 365 -16.73 -1.87 -16.18
CA ALA A 365 -17.79 -0.88 -16.42
C ALA A 365 -18.92 -1.01 -15.36
N GLY A 366 -18.76 -0.31 -14.24
CA GLY A 366 -19.45 -0.55 -12.99
C GLY A 366 -20.93 -0.14 -12.94
N GLY A 367 -21.85 -1.01 -13.34
CA GLY A 367 -23.24 -0.83 -12.87
C GLY A 367 -24.33 -1.66 -13.53
N ALA A 368 -24.11 -2.22 -14.73
CA ALA A 368 -25.09 -3.06 -15.40
C ALA A 368 -24.73 -4.57 -15.40
N TYR A 369 -23.46 -4.91 -15.17
CA TYR A 369 -22.90 -6.27 -15.29
C TYR A 369 -22.20 -6.71 -13.99
N GLY A 370 -22.78 -6.28 -12.86
CA GLY A 370 -22.08 -6.01 -11.60
C GLY A 370 -21.91 -7.17 -10.63
N ALA A 371 -21.46 -8.35 -11.08
CA ALA A 371 -20.87 -9.34 -10.18
C ALA A 371 -19.39 -9.56 -10.56
N PRO A 372 -18.44 -9.48 -9.60
CA PRO A 372 -17.09 -9.95 -9.87
C PRO A 372 -17.14 -11.44 -10.27
N PRO A 373 -16.19 -11.90 -11.11
CA PRO A 373 -16.12 -13.33 -11.45
C PRO A 373 -16.04 -14.19 -10.18
N SER A 374 -16.63 -15.38 -10.23
CA SER A 374 -16.65 -16.30 -9.08
C SER A 374 -15.23 -16.70 -8.68
N LEU A 375 -15.03 -16.98 -7.39
CA LEU A 375 -13.73 -17.47 -6.89
C LEU A 375 -13.29 -18.75 -7.58
N ASP A 376 -14.24 -19.62 -7.93
CA ASP A 376 -14.00 -20.86 -8.67
C ASP A 376 -13.47 -20.58 -10.08
N PHE A 377 -14.08 -19.63 -10.80
CA PHE A 377 -13.60 -19.23 -12.12
C PHE A 377 -12.19 -18.62 -12.06
N ILE A 378 -11.94 -17.74 -11.09
CA ILE A 378 -10.61 -17.12 -10.92
C ILE A 378 -9.55 -18.19 -10.64
N ARG A 379 -9.88 -19.21 -9.82
CA ARG A 379 -9.00 -20.35 -9.57
C ARG A 379 -8.75 -21.16 -10.84
N LYS A 380 -9.79 -21.49 -11.62
CA LYS A 380 -9.63 -22.19 -12.90
C LYS A 380 -8.79 -21.40 -13.90
N LEU A 381 -9.00 -20.08 -13.97
CA LEU A 381 -8.21 -19.16 -14.79
C LEU A 381 -6.73 -19.16 -14.35
N TYR A 382 -6.47 -19.14 -13.05
CA TYR A 382 -5.13 -19.21 -12.51
C TYR A 382 -4.39 -20.50 -12.92
N ILE A 383 -5.08 -21.63 -12.83
CA ILE A 383 -4.58 -22.95 -13.27
C ILE A 383 -4.32 -22.95 -14.79
N ALA A 384 -5.25 -22.39 -15.56
CA ALA A 384 -5.15 -22.29 -17.02
C ALA A 384 -3.97 -21.42 -17.49
N LEU A 385 -3.65 -20.34 -16.76
CA LEU A 385 -2.48 -19.50 -17.03
C LEU A 385 -1.17 -20.21 -16.65
N GLY A 386 -1.13 -20.88 -15.49
CA GLY A 386 0.03 -21.63 -15.04
C GLY A 386 1.22 -20.78 -14.58
N PRO A 387 2.34 -21.42 -14.21
CA PRO A 387 3.40 -20.76 -13.43
C PRO A 387 4.17 -19.69 -14.22
N GLN A 388 4.39 -19.86 -15.52
CA GLN A 388 5.16 -18.91 -16.35
C GLN A 388 4.52 -17.51 -16.41
N HIS A 389 3.19 -17.45 -16.34
CA HIS A 389 2.45 -16.19 -16.32
C HIS A 389 2.62 -15.44 -15.00
N ARG A 390 2.89 -16.15 -13.89
CA ARG A 390 3.07 -15.54 -12.56
C ARG A 390 4.30 -14.62 -12.51
N ASP A 391 5.38 -15.03 -13.16
CA ASP A 391 6.65 -14.29 -13.16
C ASP A 391 6.72 -13.19 -14.24
N THR A 392 6.05 -13.43 -15.37
CA THR A 392 6.03 -12.51 -16.52
C THR A 392 4.98 -11.40 -16.39
N LEU A 393 3.87 -11.63 -15.68
CA LEU A 393 2.87 -10.61 -15.40
C LEU A 393 3.46 -9.54 -14.48
N LYS A 394 3.45 -8.28 -14.92
CA LYS A 394 3.99 -7.15 -14.14
C LYS A 394 2.92 -6.43 -13.33
N CYS A 395 1.74 -6.20 -13.92
CA CYS A 395 0.66 -5.45 -13.28
C CYS A 395 -0.70 -5.80 -13.91
N VAL A 396 -1.76 -5.72 -13.10
CA VAL A 396 -3.17 -5.80 -13.51
C VAL A 396 -3.85 -4.47 -13.20
N PHE A 397 -4.14 -3.67 -14.21
CA PHE A 397 -4.88 -2.42 -14.07
C PHE A 397 -6.38 -2.70 -14.08
N VAL A 398 -7.07 -2.40 -12.98
CA VAL A 398 -8.53 -2.49 -12.87
C VAL A 398 -9.10 -1.10 -13.08
N VAL A 399 -9.75 -0.88 -14.23
CA VAL A 399 -10.37 0.38 -14.61
C VAL A 399 -11.80 0.43 -14.08
N HIS A 400 -12.19 1.53 -13.45
CA HIS A 400 -13.49 1.75 -12.79
C HIS A 400 -13.84 0.73 -11.68
N PRO A 401 -12.98 0.51 -10.69
CA PRO A 401 -13.21 -0.50 -9.66
C PRO A 401 -14.39 -0.14 -8.74
N THR A 402 -15.37 -1.03 -8.63
CA THR A 402 -16.48 -0.89 -7.66
C THR A 402 -16.04 -1.29 -6.25
N SER A 403 -16.71 -0.77 -5.23
CA SER A 403 -16.44 -1.14 -3.82
C SER A 403 -16.59 -2.66 -3.58
N ILE A 404 -17.52 -3.31 -4.27
CA ILE A 404 -17.72 -4.77 -4.23
C ILE A 404 -16.50 -5.51 -4.80
N LEU A 405 -15.99 -5.06 -5.96
CA LEU A 405 -14.80 -5.67 -6.57
C LEU A 405 -13.55 -5.47 -5.69
N LYS A 406 -13.37 -4.28 -5.11
CA LYS A 406 -12.27 -4.01 -4.16
C LYS A 406 -12.35 -4.92 -2.94
N ALA A 407 -13.55 -5.12 -2.38
CA ALA A 407 -13.77 -6.03 -1.26
C ALA A 407 -13.52 -7.50 -1.63
N ALA A 408 -13.92 -7.94 -2.83
CA ALA A 408 -13.66 -9.28 -3.33
C ALA A 408 -12.17 -9.55 -3.50
N ILE A 409 -11.42 -8.61 -4.10
CA ILE A 409 -9.97 -8.72 -4.28
C ILE A 409 -9.26 -8.74 -2.92
N TRP A 410 -9.69 -7.90 -1.97
CA TRP A 410 -9.16 -7.92 -0.62
C TRP A 410 -9.42 -9.24 0.12
N ALA A 411 -10.63 -9.80 -0.02
CA ALA A 411 -10.97 -11.10 0.57
C ALA A 411 -10.12 -12.24 -0.02
N MET A 412 -9.86 -12.20 -1.34
CA MET A 412 -8.97 -13.18 -2.00
C MET A 412 -7.53 -13.10 -1.51
N ASP A 413 -7.02 -11.89 -1.29
CA ASP A 413 -5.68 -11.67 -0.71
C ASP A 413 -5.61 -12.17 0.75
N MET A 414 -6.67 -11.92 1.53
CA MET A 414 -6.77 -12.36 2.92
C MET A 414 -6.84 -13.89 3.08
N LEU A 415 -7.45 -14.59 2.13
CA LEU A 415 -7.58 -16.05 2.13
C LEU A 415 -6.30 -16.80 1.71
N GLN A 416 -5.16 -16.10 1.60
CA GLN A 416 -3.84 -16.69 1.25
C GLN A 416 -3.84 -17.50 -0.06
N MET A 417 -4.71 -17.17 -1.02
CA MET A 417 -4.52 -17.65 -2.39
C MET A 417 -3.23 -17.03 -2.91
N GLU A 418 -2.24 -17.87 -3.24
CA GLU A 418 -0.84 -17.52 -3.54
C GLU A 418 -0.63 -16.06 -3.97
N SER A 419 -0.09 -15.28 -3.03
CA SER A 419 -0.11 -13.81 -2.92
C SER A 419 0.56 -13.01 -4.06
N ARG A 420 1.03 -13.62 -5.14
CA ARG A 420 1.86 -12.92 -6.14
C ARG A 420 1.08 -12.18 -7.22
N LEU A 421 -0.15 -12.59 -7.54
CA LEU A 421 -0.95 -11.92 -8.57
C LEU A 421 -1.75 -10.74 -8.02
N PHE A 422 -2.41 -10.91 -6.87
CA PHE A 422 -3.24 -9.85 -6.28
C PHE A 422 -2.41 -8.67 -5.76
N ASN A 423 -1.16 -8.91 -5.34
CA ASN A 423 -0.18 -7.85 -5.02
C ASN A 423 0.24 -6.99 -6.23
N LYS A 424 -0.11 -7.40 -7.45
CA LYS A 424 0.19 -6.67 -8.69
C LYS A 424 -1.03 -5.92 -9.24
N VAL A 425 -2.14 -5.88 -8.51
CA VAL A 425 -3.37 -5.20 -8.93
C VAL A 425 -3.26 -3.70 -8.61
N GLU A 426 -3.49 -2.87 -9.62
CA GLU A 426 -3.57 -1.41 -9.50
C GLU A 426 -4.96 -0.93 -9.92
N TYR A 427 -5.57 -0.10 -9.08
CA TYR A 427 -6.90 0.48 -9.29
C TYR A 427 -6.81 1.83 -10.00
N VAL A 428 -7.54 1.97 -11.10
CA VAL A 428 -7.62 3.16 -11.95
C VAL A 428 -9.06 3.63 -12.03
N ASP A 429 -9.35 4.85 -11.55
CA ASP A 429 -10.75 5.31 -11.41
C ASP A 429 -11.32 5.90 -12.72
N THR A 430 -10.48 6.34 -13.67
CA THR A 430 -10.90 6.88 -14.97
C THR A 430 -10.10 6.30 -16.14
N VAL A 431 -10.67 6.32 -17.34
CA VAL A 431 -9.96 5.90 -18.56
C VAL A 431 -8.86 6.89 -18.92
N CYS A 432 -9.05 8.17 -18.57
CA CYS A 432 -8.02 9.19 -18.74
C CYS A 432 -6.76 8.87 -17.93
N ASP A 433 -6.91 8.44 -16.67
CA ASP A 433 -5.79 8.05 -15.82
C ASP A 433 -5.05 6.83 -16.40
N LEU A 434 -5.75 5.90 -17.04
CA LEU A 434 -5.14 4.72 -17.67
C LEU A 434 -4.09 5.12 -18.73
N ARG A 435 -4.30 6.23 -19.44
CA ARG A 435 -3.39 6.74 -20.49
C ARG A 435 -2.03 7.21 -19.93
N ASP A 436 -1.94 7.45 -18.63
CA ASP A 436 -0.67 7.74 -17.97
C ASP A 436 0.10 6.47 -17.58
N TYR A 437 -0.59 5.34 -17.43
CA TYR A 437 0.03 4.06 -17.04
C TYR A 437 0.38 3.16 -18.24
N VAL A 438 -0.45 3.17 -19.28
CA VAL A 438 -0.30 2.35 -20.48
C VAL A 438 -0.36 3.24 -21.70
N ARG A 439 0.76 3.43 -22.39
CA ARG A 439 0.86 4.22 -23.63
C ARG A 439 1.36 3.31 -24.73
N LEU A 440 0.64 3.21 -25.85
CA LEU A 440 1.07 2.33 -26.93
C LEU A 440 2.26 2.95 -27.69
N GLU A 441 3.11 2.09 -28.25
CA GLU A 441 4.25 2.47 -29.07
C GLU A 441 3.76 3.11 -30.38
N GLY A 442 4.12 4.38 -30.61
CA GLY A 442 3.55 5.25 -31.65
C GLY A 442 3.19 6.62 -31.03
N VAL A 443 3.50 7.73 -31.70
CA VAL A 443 3.32 9.07 -31.12
C VAL A 443 1.84 9.32 -30.76
N ASN A 444 1.54 9.45 -29.46
CA ASN A 444 0.25 9.87 -28.88
C ASN A 444 -0.98 8.99 -29.17
N GLU A 445 -0.82 7.68 -29.37
CA GLU A 445 -1.98 6.79 -29.56
C GLU A 445 -2.42 6.15 -28.23
N ALA A 446 -3.69 6.38 -27.86
CA ALA A 446 -4.30 5.79 -26.68
C ALA A 446 -4.75 4.34 -26.94
N LEU A 447 -4.76 3.51 -25.88
CA LEU A 447 -5.41 2.20 -25.92
C LEU A 447 -6.86 2.37 -26.40
N GLN A 448 -7.30 1.56 -27.36
CA GLN A 448 -8.69 1.58 -27.80
C GLN A 448 -9.57 1.09 -26.66
N VAL A 449 -10.45 1.98 -26.19
CA VAL A 449 -11.36 1.68 -25.09
C VAL A 449 -12.68 1.20 -25.69
N PRO A 450 -13.23 0.07 -25.23
CA PRO A 450 -14.51 -0.41 -25.74
C PRO A 450 -15.63 0.63 -25.53
N GLU A 451 -16.54 0.75 -26.51
CA GLU A 451 -17.63 1.75 -26.53
C GLU A 451 -18.47 1.76 -25.24
N HIS A 452 -18.79 0.58 -24.68
CA HIS A 452 -19.55 0.46 -23.44
C HIS A 452 -18.80 1.01 -22.20
N VAL A 453 -17.47 1.06 -22.22
CA VAL A 453 -16.67 1.68 -21.15
C VAL A 453 -16.72 3.20 -21.28
N GLU A 454 -16.69 3.73 -22.50
CA GLU A 454 -16.83 5.17 -22.76
C GLU A 454 -18.24 5.68 -22.42
N GLU A 455 -19.28 4.89 -22.69
CA GLU A 455 -20.65 5.15 -22.23
C GLU A 455 -20.71 5.23 -20.70
N TYR A 456 -20.10 4.26 -20.02
CA TYR A 456 -20.06 4.23 -18.57
C TYR A 456 -19.32 5.44 -17.96
N GLU A 457 -18.21 5.86 -18.57
CA GLU A 457 -17.46 7.03 -18.14
C GLU A 457 -18.29 8.32 -18.30
N ARG A 458 -19.04 8.47 -19.40
CA ARG A 458 -19.98 9.58 -19.60
C ARG A 458 -21.07 9.61 -18.52
N ASP A 459 -21.64 8.46 -18.19
CA ASP A 459 -22.67 8.36 -17.15
C ASP A 459 -22.13 8.69 -15.76
N CYS A 460 -20.90 8.26 -15.45
CA CYS A 460 -20.21 8.59 -14.21
C CYS A 460 -19.95 10.11 -14.08
N VAL A 461 -19.57 10.78 -15.17
CA VAL A 461 -19.39 12.25 -15.19
C VAL A 461 -20.72 12.97 -14.97
N LEU A 462 -21.80 12.50 -15.60
CA LEU A 462 -23.15 13.06 -15.43
C LEU A 462 -23.69 12.88 -14.00
N GLN A 463 -23.45 11.72 -13.38
CA GLN A 463 -23.84 11.48 -11.99
C GLN A 463 -23.05 12.34 -10.99
N LYS A 464 -21.72 12.48 -11.18
CA LYS A 464 -20.89 13.36 -10.36
C LYS A 464 -21.31 14.83 -10.47
N SER A 465 -21.67 15.29 -11.67
CA SER A 465 -22.22 16.62 -11.89
C SER A 465 -23.54 16.80 -11.12
N LYS A 466 -24.49 15.87 -11.22
CA LYS A 466 -25.76 15.93 -10.47
C LYS A 466 -25.58 15.93 -8.95
N SER A 467 -24.61 15.19 -8.41
CA SER A 467 -24.31 15.16 -6.97
C SER A 467 -23.58 16.41 -6.45
N MET A 468 -23.11 17.29 -7.35
CA MET A 468 -22.46 18.55 -6.98
C MET A 468 -23.45 19.71 -6.85
N TRP A 469 -24.67 19.56 -7.39
CA TRP A 469 -25.75 20.55 -7.34
C TRP A 469 -26.88 20.19 -6.36
N LEU A 470 -26.72 19.10 -5.60
CA LEU A 470 -27.60 18.61 -4.52
C LEU A 470 -26.77 18.57 -3.24
#